data_AF-A0A0C3PYH1-F1
#
_entry.id   AF-A0A0C3PYH1-F1
#
_cell.length_a   1.000
_cell.length_b   1.000
_cell.length_c   1.000
_cell.angle_alpha   90.00
_cell.angle_beta   90.00
_cell.angle_gamma   90.00
#
_symmetry.space_group_name_H-M   'P 1'
#
loop_
_entity.id
_entity.type
_entity.pdbx_description
1 polymer ?
#
loop_
_entity_poly.entity_id
_entity_poly.type
_entity_poly.pdbx_seq_one_letter_code
_entity_poly.pdbx_strand_id
1 'polypeptide(L)'
;MAPAFCVSRGAALFSNGYSNGVIGAVITLLTREHPGGQFGTQFHSKLLASMVYPGTVFGMLLCGWLLSTVGMSMVVLPVIVILCSVLTAVMAIWNGESVGGLVAGVSFLRCMLGIGVGAGQSSGCVFPSEWTERDGVVKNVRHRWLVLGTKTMIDAGFVLAAFVPLVLYWRFGEQHLHTIYSLSLGLGAIPASVLVFEFIVWCWWITPKYDNYSLPKAVHIPIWLTLKWYWKSVLGLSLAWFMYDFIMYPFGIYSSMVVNNITGGHSSLSIVLGWSVVINLFCIPGTVFGIFLIDCLGVKATMIIGLLLQAIVGFAMAIMHSQLTNHIATYAVVYGIFLSLGEVGPGSCLRVLAAKTAPVVRVGGQVYNIAAMIGQVGAFIGTWVLPQIIDAFGGSQTMKGNTGPFWIGGGLAILNAVVTFFLVEPLTHDNMKAEEKAFCQYLEVHGVDASHIHDGI
;
A
#
# COMPACT_ATOMS: atom_id res chain seq x y z
N MET A 1 24.71 10.01 -1.98
CA MET A 1 23.50 10.82 -1.67
C MET A 1 22.20 10.22 -2.20
N ALA A 2 22.16 9.64 -3.41
CA ALA A 2 20.95 9.02 -3.98
C ALA A 2 20.19 8.03 -3.07
N PRO A 3 20.82 7.07 -2.36
CA PRO A 3 20.08 6.10 -1.55
C PRO A 3 19.41 6.72 -0.32
N ALA A 4 20.07 7.67 0.34
CA ALA A 4 19.52 8.32 1.54
C ALA A 4 18.28 9.17 1.22
N PHE A 5 18.24 9.78 0.02
CA PHE A 5 17.11 10.58 -0.41
C PHE A 5 15.88 9.73 -0.76
N CYS A 6 16.05 8.62 -1.49
CA CYS A 6 14.96 7.70 -1.80
C CYS A 6 14.36 7.07 -0.53
N VAL A 7 15.20 6.74 0.46
CA VAL A 7 14.75 6.17 1.75
C VAL A 7 14.04 7.23 2.60
N SER A 8 14.57 8.46 2.68
CA SER A 8 13.90 9.58 3.38
C SER A 8 12.54 9.90 2.77
N ARG A 9 12.43 9.99 1.44
CA ARG A 9 11.13 10.19 0.77
C ARG A 9 10.16 9.02 0.93
N GLY A 10 10.68 7.82 1.24
CA GLY A 10 9.90 6.65 1.60
C GLY A 10 9.24 6.69 2.98
N ALA A 11 9.57 7.66 3.84
CA ALA A 11 8.94 7.81 5.15
C ALA A 11 7.41 8.04 5.07
N ALA A 12 6.93 8.68 3.99
CA ALA A 12 5.49 8.87 3.75
C ALA A 12 4.78 7.53 3.55
N LEU A 13 5.45 6.65 2.81
CA LEU A 13 4.95 5.32 2.48
C LEU A 13 5.05 4.38 3.69
N PHE A 14 6.07 4.55 4.53
CA PHE A 14 6.13 3.90 5.84
C PHE A 14 4.96 4.29 6.74
N SER A 15 4.68 5.60 6.86
CA SER A 15 3.54 6.11 7.62
C SER A 15 2.21 5.54 7.09
N ASN A 16 2.05 5.51 5.76
CA ASN A 16 0.92 4.87 5.08
C ASN A 16 0.76 3.38 5.47
N GLY A 17 1.86 2.61 5.40
CA GLY A 17 1.87 1.21 5.81
C GLY A 17 1.44 1.02 7.26
N TYR A 18 1.94 1.86 8.17
CA TYR A 18 1.56 1.81 9.58
C TYR A 18 0.06 2.09 9.79
N SER A 19 -0.44 3.19 9.23
CA SER A 19 -1.84 3.62 9.39
C SER A 19 -2.86 2.64 8.83
N ASN A 20 -2.50 1.93 7.75
CA ASN A 20 -3.33 0.89 7.16
C ASN A 20 -3.23 -0.43 7.95
N GLY A 21 -2.03 -0.88 8.31
CA GLY A 21 -1.83 -2.16 8.98
C GLY A 21 -2.38 -2.22 10.40
N VAL A 22 -2.27 -1.12 11.18
CA VAL A 22 -2.54 -1.13 12.63
C VAL A 22 -3.99 -1.50 12.96
N ILE A 23 -4.92 -1.22 12.03
CA ILE A 23 -6.34 -1.48 12.23
C ILE A 23 -6.66 -2.97 12.34
N GLY A 24 -5.86 -3.83 11.71
CA GLY A 24 -6.02 -5.28 11.79
C GLY A 24 -5.89 -5.82 13.21
N ALA A 25 -4.81 -5.42 13.88
CA ALA A 25 -4.58 -5.74 15.28
C ALA A 25 -5.68 -5.12 16.17
N VAL A 26 -6.03 -3.85 15.94
CA VAL A 26 -7.09 -3.14 16.70
C VAL A 26 -8.44 -3.86 16.60
N ILE A 27 -8.85 -4.31 15.41
CA ILE A 27 -10.09 -5.09 15.23
C ILE A 27 -10.03 -6.38 16.05
N THR A 28 -8.87 -7.04 16.08
CA THR A 28 -8.67 -8.27 16.84
C THR A 28 -8.79 -8.02 18.35
N LEU A 29 -8.21 -6.92 18.85
CA LEU A 29 -8.33 -6.49 20.25
C LEU A 29 -9.79 -6.18 20.62
N LEU A 30 -10.49 -5.39 19.80
CA LEU A 30 -11.89 -5.01 20.01
C LEU A 30 -12.84 -6.22 19.97
N THR A 31 -12.56 -7.19 19.10
CA THR A 31 -13.32 -8.46 19.03
C THR A 31 -13.20 -9.26 20.32
N ARG A 32 -12.04 -9.21 20.99
CA ARG A 32 -11.80 -9.90 22.27
C ARG A 32 -12.39 -9.16 23.46
N GLU A 33 -12.40 -7.84 23.44
CA GLU A 33 -12.98 -7.00 24.49
C GLU A 33 -14.51 -7.06 24.52
N HIS A 34 -15.16 -7.20 23.37
CA HIS A 34 -16.63 -7.27 23.24
C HIS A 34 -17.12 -8.61 22.65
N PRO A 35 -17.01 -9.73 23.38
CA PRO A 35 -17.40 -11.06 22.89
C PRO A 35 -18.92 -11.25 22.70
N GLY A 36 -19.75 -10.28 23.13
CA GLY A 36 -21.21 -10.39 23.27
C GLY A 36 -22.10 -9.65 22.26
N GLY A 37 -21.66 -9.37 21.02
CA GLY A 37 -22.60 -9.20 19.91
C GLY A 37 -22.80 -7.83 19.25
N GLN A 38 -22.06 -6.76 19.59
CA GLN A 38 -22.10 -5.52 18.78
C GLN A 38 -20.94 -5.42 17.76
N PHE A 39 -19.71 -5.79 18.16
CA PHE A 39 -18.57 -5.91 17.23
C PHE A 39 -18.57 -7.21 16.41
N GLY A 40 -19.34 -8.22 16.84
CA GLY A 40 -19.56 -9.48 16.11
C GLY A 40 -20.50 -9.36 14.91
N THR A 41 -21.20 -8.23 14.76
CA THR A 41 -21.86 -7.93 13.49
C THR A 41 -20.78 -7.51 12.51
N GLN A 42 -20.62 -8.26 11.42
CA GLN A 42 -19.61 -8.01 10.38
C GLN A 42 -19.48 -6.53 9.98
N PHE A 43 -20.57 -5.77 10.10
CA PHE A 43 -20.64 -4.36 9.70
C PHE A 43 -19.61 -3.45 10.38
N HIS A 44 -19.44 -3.51 11.70
CA HIS A 44 -18.55 -2.58 12.41
C HIS A 44 -17.06 -2.82 12.10
N SER A 45 -16.64 -4.09 12.07
CA SER A 45 -15.27 -4.47 11.71
C SER A 45 -14.94 -4.16 10.25
N LYS A 46 -15.91 -4.32 9.33
CA LYS A 46 -15.77 -3.91 7.93
C LYS A 46 -15.61 -2.40 7.79
N LEU A 47 -16.50 -1.65 8.44
CA LEU A 47 -16.49 -0.20 8.44
C LEU A 47 -15.16 0.37 8.92
N LEU A 48 -14.64 -0.17 10.03
CA LEU A 48 -13.41 0.31 10.63
C LEU A 48 -12.17 0.06 9.73
N ALA A 49 -12.11 -1.12 9.11
CA ALA A 49 -10.99 -1.52 8.25
C ALA A 49 -10.99 -0.76 6.91
N SER A 50 -12.16 -0.48 6.34
CA SER A 50 -12.28 0.06 4.99
C SER A 50 -12.28 1.58 4.91
N MET A 51 -12.63 2.30 5.98
CA MET A 51 -12.92 3.74 5.89
C MET A 51 -11.71 4.63 5.61
N VAL A 52 -10.48 4.10 5.68
CA VAL A 52 -9.27 4.85 5.28
C VAL A 52 -9.16 5.02 3.76
N TYR A 53 -9.70 4.09 2.96
CA TYR A 53 -9.50 4.08 1.51
C TYR A 53 -10.30 5.16 0.75
N PRO A 54 -11.58 5.45 1.07
CA PRO A 54 -12.29 6.59 0.46
C PRO A 54 -11.55 7.91 0.67
N GLY A 55 -11.03 8.13 1.89
CA GLY A 55 -10.15 9.26 2.20
C GLY A 55 -8.87 9.25 1.38
N THR A 56 -8.24 8.09 1.20
CA THR A 56 -7.03 7.91 0.40
C THR A 56 -7.25 8.29 -1.07
N VAL A 57 -8.33 7.82 -1.68
CA VAL A 57 -8.70 8.18 -3.07
C VAL A 57 -8.96 9.68 -3.19
N PHE A 58 -9.68 10.27 -2.23
CA PHE A 58 -9.91 11.71 -2.20
C PHE A 58 -8.61 12.51 -2.03
N GLY A 59 -7.70 12.04 -1.16
CA GLY A 59 -6.38 12.62 -0.95
C GLY A 59 -5.52 12.59 -2.21
N MET A 60 -5.53 11.48 -2.97
CA MET A 60 -4.82 11.38 -4.25
C MET A 60 -5.36 12.37 -5.29
N LEU A 61 -6.69 12.53 -5.39
CA LEU A 61 -7.33 13.52 -6.27
C LEU A 61 -6.96 14.95 -5.88
N LEU A 62 -7.08 15.27 -4.59
CA LEU A 62 -6.77 16.60 -4.06
C LEU A 62 -5.29 16.94 -4.28
N CYS A 63 -4.40 15.97 -4.05
CA CYS A 63 -2.98 16.12 -4.32
C CYS A 63 -2.76 16.39 -5.81
N GLY A 64 -3.37 15.61 -6.71
CA GLY A 64 -3.26 15.82 -8.16
C GLY A 64 -3.72 17.22 -8.64
N TRP A 65 -4.73 17.80 -7.99
CA TRP A 65 -5.24 19.14 -8.30
C TRP A 65 -4.40 20.27 -7.68
N LEU A 66 -3.95 20.12 -6.43
CA LEU A 66 -3.14 21.12 -5.70
C LEU A 66 -1.65 21.12 -6.12
N LEU A 67 -1.15 20.03 -6.72
CA LEU A 67 0.27 19.81 -7.03
C LEU A 67 0.87 20.64 -8.18
N SER A 68 0.23 21.73 -8.62
CA SER A 68 0.96 22.77 -9.35
C SER A 68 1.96 23.53 -8.45
N THR A 69 1.83 23.42 -7.12
CA THR A 69 2.75 24.05 -6.14
C THR A 69 3.40 23.01 -5.21
N VAL A 70 4.53 22.47 -5.67
CA VAL A 70 5.32 21.35 -5.10
C VAL A 70 5.67 21.48 -3.60
N GLY A 71 5.64 22.68 -3.02
CA GLY A 71 6.05 22.90 -1.62
C GLY A 71 4.98 22.67 -0.55
N MET A 72 3.70 22.91 -0.85
CA MET A 72 2.62 22.93 0.18
C MET A 72 2.12 21.53 0.54
N SER A 73 2.06 20.62 -0.42
CA SER A 73 1.53 19.26 -0.23
C SER A 73 2.38 18.40 0.71
N MET A 74 3.69 18.66 0.79
CA MET A 74 4.61 17.93 1.64
C MET A 74 4.54 18.32 3.13
N VAL A 75 3.85 19.43 3.47
CA VAL A 75 3.67 19.90 4.86
C VAL A 75 2.27 19.67 5.37
N VAL A 76 1.26 20.07 4.59
CA VAL A 76 -0.14 20.08 5.05
C VAL A 76 -0.67 18.65 5.26
N LEU A 77 -0.21 17.70 4.43
CA LEU A 77 -0.80 16.36 4.36
C LEU A 77 -0.29 15.41 5.47
N PRO A 78 0.99 15.45 5.86
CA PRO A 78 1.48 14.75 7.06
C PRO A 78 0.91 15.32 8.35
N VAL A 79 0.65 16.63 8.43
CA VAL A 79 0.02 17.27 9.60
C VAL A 79 -1.41 16.75 9.80
N ILE A 80 -2.16 16.52 8.72
CA ILE A 80 -3.49 15.87 8.79
C ILE A 80 -3.35 14.45 9.37
N VAL A 81 -2.35 13.67 8.94
CA VAL A 81 -2.11 12.32 9.48
C VAL A 81 -1.79 12.37 10.97
N ILE A 82 -0.94 13.30 11.41
CA ILE A 82 -0.59 13.49 12.84
C ILE A 82 -1.85 13.82 13.65
N LEU A 83 -2.60 14.85 13.24
CA LEU A 83 -3.79 15.31 13.94
C LEU A 83 -4.84 14.19 14.02
N CYS A 84 -5.14 13.53 12.90
CA CYS A 84 -6.13 12.45 12.89
C CYS A 84 -5.68 11.23 13.69
N SER A 85 -4.38 10.89 13.72
CA SER A 85 -3.86 9.78 14.53
C SER A 85 -4.02 10.05 16.03
N VAL A 86 -3.68 11.26 16.48
CA VAL A 86 -3.83 11.69 17.88
C VAL A 86 -5.31 11.76 18.25
N LEU A 87 -6.15 12.39 17.43
CA LEU A 87 -7.59 12.49 17.68
C LEU A 87 -8.26 11.10 17.72
N THR A 88 -7.82 10.18 16.88
CA THR A 88 -8.32 8.80 16.88
C THR A 88 -8.00 8.12 18.20
N ALA A 89 -6.78 8.28 18.72
CA ALA A 89 -6.38 7.74 20.02
C ALA A 89 -7.18 8.35 21.18
N VAL A 90 -7.45 9.65 21.14
CA VAL A 90 -8.26 10.32 22.18
C VAL A 90 -9.71 9.84 22.15
N MET A 91 -10.33 9.76 20.96
CA MET A 91 -11.68 9.23 20.81
C MET A 91 -11.81 7.77 21.25
N ALA A 92 -10.75 6.99 21.01
CA ALA A 92 -10.67 5.59 21.38
C ALA A 92 -10.69 5.38 22.93
N ILE A 93 -10.25 6.39 23.70
CA ILE A 93 -10.31 6.42 25.16
C ILE A 93 -11.66 6.99 25.66
N TRP A 94 -12.18 8.04 25.02
CA TRP A 94 -13.36 8.77 25.49
C TRP A 94 -14.69 8.04 25.28
N ASN A 95 -14.83 7.23 24.24
CA ASN A 95 -16.12 6.59 23.88
C ASN A 95 -16.30 5.17 24.46
N GLY A 96 -15.61 4.82 25.55
CA GLY A 96 -15.63 3.47 26.15
C GLY A 96 -17.00 2.94 26.58
N GLU A 97 -18.05 3.78 26.62
CA GLU A 97 -19.41 3.39 27.03
C GLU A 97 -20.35 3.07 25.85
N SER A 98 -20.05 3.49 24.61
CA SER A 98 -20.91 3.23 23.43
C SER A 98 -20.10 2.76 22.21
N VAL A 99 -20.25 1.46 21.88
CA VAL A 99 -19.58 0.79 20.75
C VAL A 99 -19.88 1.47 19.42
N GLY A 100 -21.14 1.88 19.18
CA GLY A 100 -21.52 2.56 17.94
C GLY A 100 -20.88 3.94 17.79
N GLY A 101 -20.79 4.70 18.89
CA GLY A 101 -20.14 6.02 18.90
C GLY A 101 -18.63 5.92 18.68
N LEU A 102 -17.98 4.92 19.29
CA LEU A 102 -16.58 4.60 19.06
C LEU A 102 -16.30 4.29 17.58
N VAL A 103 -17.06 3.35 17.00
CA VAL A 103 -16.85 2.94 15.60
C VAL A 103 -17.10 4.09 14.64
N ALA A 104 -18.18 4.87 14.83
CA ALA A 104 -18.48 6.01 13.97
C ALA A 104 -17.40 7.10 14.05
N GLY A 105 -16.98 7.47 15.26
CA GLY A 105 -15.94 8.50 15.48
C GLY A 105 -14.59 8.08 14.92
N VAL A 106 -14.15 6.85 15.20
CA VAL A 106 -12.88 6.33 14.66
C VAL A 106 -12.95 6.19 13.14
N SER A 107 -14.07 5.72 12.59
CA SER A 107 -14.24 5.60 11.13
C SER A 107 -14.15 6.96 10.42
N PHE A 108 -14.78 8.00 10.98
CA PHE A 108 -14.69 9.36 10.46
C PHE A 108 -13.25 9.89 10.47
N LEU A 109 -12.57 9.75 11.61
CA LEU A 109 -11.17 10.19 11.74
C LEU A 109 -10.22 9.37 10.85
N ARG A 110 -10.50 8.09 10.62
CA ARG A 110 -9.76 7.26 9.66
C ARG A 110 -9.99 7.70 8.22
N CYS A 111 -11.19 8.12 7.86
CA CYS A 111 -11.45 8.71 6.55
C CYS A 111 -10.64 10.01 6.37
N MET A 112 -10.63 10.89 7.36
CA MET A 112 -9.79 12.10 7.32
C MET A 112 -8.29 11.78 7.26
N LEU A 113 -7.83 10.82 8.06
CA LEU A 113 -6.45 10.31 8.02
C LEU A 113 -6.09 9.81 6.63
N GLY A 114 -7.02 9.12 5.96
CA GLY A 114 -6.90 8.67 4.58
C GLY A 114 -6.53 9.78 3.61
N ILE A 115 -7.04 11.00 3.79
CA ILE A 115 -6.71 12.15 2.91
C ILE A 115 -5.20 12.44 2.94
N GLY A 116 -4.60 12.45 4.13
CA GLY A 116 -3.16 12.65 4.27
C GLY A 116 -2.35 11.45 3.74
N VAL A 117 -2.84 10.23 3.97
CA VAL A 117 -2.21 8.99 3.48
C VAL A 117 -2.17 8.93 1.96
N GLY A 118 -3.29 9.21 1.29
CA GLY A 118 -3.37 9.16 -0.18
C GLY A 118 -2.48 10.18 -0.86
N ALA A 119 -2.40 11.39 -0.31
CA ALA A 119 -1.45 12.37 -0.81
C ALA A 119 0.02 11.99 -0.57
N GLY A 120 0.32 11.37 0.57
CA GLY A 120 1.64 10.79 0.86
C GLY A 120 2.03 9.70 -0.13
N GLN A 121 1.06 8.95 -0.64
CA GLN A 121 1.29 7.90 -1.64
C GLN A 121 1.61 8.46 -3.04
N SER A 122 0.90 9.51 -3.48
CA SER A 122 1.18 10.19 -4.74
C SER A 122 2.57 10.84 -4.71
N SER A 123 2.85 11.64 -3.68
CA SER A 123 4.13 12.35 -3.55
C SER A 123 5.30 11.39 -3.29
N GLY A 124 5.13 10.43 -2.38
CA GLY A 124 6.17 9.48 -1.95
C GLY A 124 6.65 8.53 -3.05
N CYS A 125 5.95 8.44 -4.19
CA CYS A 125 6.37 7.61 -5.33
C CYS A 125 6.87 8.46 -6.51
N VAL A 126 6.24 9.61 -6.78
CA VAL A 126 6.64 10.52 -7.87
C VAL A 126 8.03 11.12 -7.59
N PHE A 127 8.33 11.53 -6.35
CA PHE A 127 9.64 12.10 -6.05
C PHE A 127 10.77 11.06 -6.23
N PRO A 128 10.72 9.84 -5.64
CA PRO A 128 11.76 8.85 -5.92
C PRO A 128 11.88 8.49 -7.39
N SER A 129 10.77 8.38 -8.15
CA SER A 129 10.86 8.04 -9.58
C SER A 129 11.57 9.15 -10.37
N GLU A 130 11.20 10.41 -10.16
CA GLU A 130 11.88 11.57 -10.76
C GLU A 130 13.38 11.61 -10.43
N TRP A 131 13.72 11.37 -9.17
CA TRP A 131 15.10 11.40 -8.72
C TRP A 131 15.94 10.23 -9.26
N THR A 132 15.34 9.05 -9.42
CA THR A 132 16.04 7.90 -10.01
C THR A 132 16.35 8.08 -11.49
N GLU A 133 15.65 8.98 -12.19
CA GLU A 133 15.89 9.23 -13.62
C GLU A 133 17.00 10.25 -13.90
N ARG A 134 17.40 11.07 -12.90
CA ARG A 134 18.46 12.09 -13.04
C ARG A 134 19.81 11.51 -13.49
N ASP A 135 20.56 12.33 -14.21
CA ASP A 135 21.94 12.03 -14.60
C ASP A 135 22.84 11.80 -13.38
N GLY A 136 23.53 10.65 -13.37
CA GLY A 136 24.40 10.22 -12.28
C GLY A 136 23.92 8.99 -11.49
N VAL A 137 22.67 8.53 -11.67
CA VAL A 137 22.19 7.26 -11.08
C VAL A 137 22.40 6.11 -12.06
N VAL A 138 23.18 5.10 -11.65
CA VAL A 138 23.47 3.89 -12.44
C VAL A 138 22.16 3.20 -12.87
N LYS A 139 21.99 2.97 -14.17
CA LYS A 139 20.73 2.47 -14.77
C LYS A 139 20.25 1.14 -14.17
N ASN A 140 21.19 0.23 -13.90
CA ASN A 140 20.91 -1.10 -13.35
C ASN A 140 20.47 -1.10 -11.87
N VAL A 141 20.52 0.05 -11.17
CA VAL A 141 20.06 0.13 -9.77
C VAL A 141 18.84 1.04 -9.60
N ARG A 142 18.36 1.69 -10.66
CA ARG A 142 17.21 2.62 -10.59
C ARG A 142 15.96 1.91 -10.07
N HIS A 143 15.67 0.70 -10.56
CA HIS A 143 14.52 -0.10 -10.09
C HIS A 143 14.69 -0.51 -8.63
N ARG A 144 15.91 -0.90 -8.21
CA ARG A 144 16.21 -1.27 -6.82
C ARG A 144 15.86 -0.14 -5.86
N TRP A 145 16.35 1.06 -6.13
CA TRP A 145 16.13 2.21 -5.25
C TRP A 145 14.66 2.64 -5.22
N LEU A 146 13.96 2.54 -6.35
CA LEU A 146 12.54 2.84 -6.41
C LEU A 146 11.71 1.85 -5.58
N VAL A 147 11.99 0.54 -5.67
CA VAL A 147 11.25 -0.46 -4.90
C VAL A 147 11.62 -0.37 -3.40
N LEU A 148 12.89 -0.22 -3.06
CA LEU A 148 13.33 -0.05 -1.66
C LEU A 148 12.72 1.20 -1.01
N GLY A 149 12.78 2.33 -1.70
CA GLY A 149 12.23 3.60 -1.22
C GLY A 149 10.71 3.64 -1.21
N THR A 150 10.04 2.67 -1.85
CA THR A 150 8.58 2.62 -1.90
C THR A 150 7.99 1.40 -1.22
N LYS A 151 8.07 0.21 -1.82
CA LYS A 151 7.31 -0.97 -1.36
C LYS A 151 7.85 -1.51 -0.06
N THR A 152 9.17 -1.63 0.04
CA THR A 152 9.83 -2.07 1.27
C THR A 152 9.51 -1.15 2.44
N MET A 153 9.39 0.17 2.22
CA MET A 153 8.97 1.11 3.27
C MET A 153 7.51 0.91 3.70
N ILE A 154 6.58 0.66 2.78
CA ILE A 154 5.20 0.30 3.15
C ILE A 154 5.18 -0.95 4.02
N ASP A 155 5.92 -1.98 3.63
CA ASP A 155 5.91 -3.26 4.34
C ASP A 155 6.57 -3.18 5.71
N ALA A 156 7.65 -2.40 5.83
CA ALA A 156 8.23 -2.08 7.13
C ALA A 156 7.21 -1.36 8.04
N GLY A 157 6.37 -0.49 7.47
CA GLY A 157 5.24 0.14 8.17
C GLY A 157 4.20 -0.89 8.66
N PHE A 158 3.81 -1.85 7.81
CA PHE A 158 2.90 -2.95 8.19
C PHE A 158 3.48 -3.83 9.30
N VAL A 159 4.77 -4.16 9.23
CA VAL A 159 5.46 -4.93 10.27
C VAL A 159 5.44 -4.17 11.60
N LEU A 160 5.78 -2.87 11.57
CA LEU A 160 5.75 -2.06 12.79
C LEU A 160 4.32 -1.94 13.35
N ALA A 161 3.32 -1.81 12.48
CA ALA A 161 1.91 -1.77 12.87
C ALA A 161 1.40 -3.06 13.51
N ALA A 162 1.94 -4.22 13.13
CA ALA A 162 1.66 -5.49 13.82
C ALA A 162 2.46 -5.61 15.14
N PHE A 163 3.69 -5.08 15.17
CA PHE A 163 4.61 -5.22 16.31
C PHE A 163 4.27 -4.30 17.49
N VAL A 164 3.86 -3.05 17.23
CA VAL A 164 3.52 -2.08 18.28
C VAL A 164 2.41 -2.59 19.22
N PRO A 165 1.26 -3.08 18.72
CA PRO A 165 0.22 -3.66 19.58
C PRO A 165 0.71 -4.84 20.41
N LEU A 166 1.62 -5.68 19.88
CA LEU A 166 2.20 -6.81 20.61
C LEU A 166 3.05 -6.34 21.80
N VAL A 167 3.91 -5.34 21.60
CA VAL A 167 4.76 -4.77 22.67
C VAL A 167 3.89 -4.10 23.74
N LEU A 168 2.87 -3.35 23.33
CA LEU A 168 1.92 -2.73 24.25
C LEU A 168 1.14 -3.78 25.04
N TYR A 169 0.73 -4.87 24.41
CA TYR A 169 0.08 -5.99 25.08
C TYR A 169 0.99 -6.65 26.12
N TRP A 170 2.28 -6.86 25.82
CA TRP A 170 3.24 -7.37 26.81
C TRP A 170 3.43 -6.44 28.02
N ARG A 171 3.26 -5.12 27.83
CA ARG A 171 3.42 -4.14 28.90
C ARG A 171 2.17 -3.97 29.76
N PHE A 172 0.99 -3.86 29.14
CA PHE A 172 -0.25 -3.48 29.82
C PHE A 172 -1.16 -4.67 30.17
N GLY A 173 -0.96 -5.82 29.51
CA GLY A 173 -1.73 -7.05 29.76
C GLY A 173 -3.18 -6.98 29.30
N GLU A 174 -3.93 -8.05 29.57
CA GLU A 174 -5.33 -8.23 29.12
C GLU A 174 -6.35 -7.28 29.76
N GLN A 175 -6.00 -6.64 30.88
CA GLN A 175 -6.92 -5.79 31.63
C GLN A 175 -7.08 -4.38 31.04
N HIS A 176 -6.20 -3.97 30.12
CA HIS A 176 -6.16 -2.61 29.58
C HIS A 176 -6.19 -2.58 28.03
N LEU A 177 -7.04 -3.41 27.41
CA LEU A 177 -7.18 -3.48 25.95
C LEU A 177 -7.53 -2.12 25.33
N HIS A 178 -8.39 -1.34 25.99
CA HIS A 178 -8.70 0.04 25.58
C HIS A 178 -7.50 0.97 25.46
N THR A 179 -6.55 0.85 26.40
CA THR A 179 -5.31 1.63 26.36
C THR A 179 -4.40 1.14 25.24
N ILE A 180 -4.34 -0.18 25.01
CA ILE A 180 -3.50 -0.80 23.99
C ILE A 180 -3.93 -0.37 22.58
N TYR A 181 -5.22 -0.50 22.22
CA TYR A 181 -5.66 -0.13 20.87
C TYR A 181 -5.58 1.39 20.64
N SER A 182 -5.87 2.20 21.67
CA SER A 182 -5.82 3.66 21.56
C SER A 182 -4.40 4.15 21.33
N LEU A 183 -3.44 3.64 22.12
CA LEU A 183 -2.04 4.00 21.98
C LEU A 183 -1.46 3.48 20.66
N SER A 184 -1.86 2.29 20.21
CA SER A 184 -1.47 1.75 18.90
C SER A 184 -1.89 2.69 17.75
N LEU A 185 -3.12 3.21 17.79
CA LEU A 185 -3.60 4.18 16.80
C LEU A 185 -2.87 5.52 16.89
N GLY A 186 -2.61 6.01 18.12
CA GLY A 186 -1.94 7.28 18.37
C GLY A 186 -0.46 7.29 17.97
N LEU A 187 0.24 6.17 18.14
CA LEU A 187 1.65 6.02 17.74
C LEU A 187 1.86 6.14 16.23
N GLY A 188 0.80 6.09 15.42
CA GLY A 188 0.84 6.42 13.99
C GLY A 188 1.21 7.88 13.70
N ALA A 189 1.12 8.76 14.70
CA ALA A 189 1.63 10.13 14.59
C ALA A 189 3.16 10.20 14.52
N ILE A 190 3.90 9.23 15.10
CA ILE A 190 5.37 9.29 15.16
C ILE A 190 5.99 9.22 13.76
N PRO A 191 5.69 8.22 12.90
CA PRO A 191 6.25 8.18 11.56
C PRO A 191 5.90 9.41 10.72
N ALA A 192 4.68 9.93 10.87
CA ALA A 192 4.27 11.16 10.19
C ALA A 192 5.04 12.40 10.70
N SER A 193 5.37 12.45 11.99
CA SER A 193 6.14 13.55 12.61
C SER A 193 7.59 13.58 12.13
N VAL A 194 8.21 12.41 11.97
CA VAL A 194 9.55 12.29 11.38
C VAL A 194 9.57 12.87 9.96
N LEU A 195 8.51 12.65 9.19
CA LEU A 195 8.42 13.20 7.84
C LEU A 195 8.30 14.72 7.81
N VAL A 196 7.51 15.31 8.71
CA VAL A 196 7.43 16.78 8.87
C VAL A 196 8.81 17.34 9.23
N PHE A 197 9.52 16.68 10.14
CA PHE A 197 10.88 17.08 10.51
C PHE A 197 11.86 17.01 9.32
N GLU A 198 11.86 15.91 8.56
CA GLU A 198 12.68 15.77 7.35
C GLU A 198 12.39 16.86 6.32
N PHE A 199 11.11 17.21 6.14
CA PHE A 199 10.73 18.30 5.24
C PHE A 199 11.24 19.67 5.73
N ILE A 200 11.09 19.98 7.02
CA ILE A 200 11.59 21.24 7.60
C ILE A 200 13.10 21.35 7.40
N VAL A 201 13.84 20.28 7.67
CA VAL A 201 15.30 20.23 7.46
C VAL A 201 15.65 20.40 5.98
N TRP A 202 14.90 19.75 5.08
CA TRP A 202 15.09 19.89 3.63
C TRP A 202 14.90 21.33 3.16
N CYS A 203 13.82 22.00 3.58
CA CYS A 203 13.62 23.42 3.31
C CYS A 203 14.79 24.25 3.84
N TRP A 204 15.22 24.00 5.08
CA TRP A 204 16.33 24.75 5.66
C TRP A 204 17.65 24.62 4.88
N TRP A 205 17.94 23.44 4.33
CA TRP A 205 19.21 23.18 3.62
C TRP A 205 19.20 23.55 2.14
N ILE A 206 18.05 23.53 1.46
CA ILE A 206 17.95 23.68 0.00
C ILE A 206 17.42 25.04 -0.44
N THR A 207 16.69 25.77 0.40
CA THR A 207 16.19 27.12 0.08
C THR A 207 17.29 28.12 -0.30
N PRO A 208 18.50 28.16 0.30
CA PRO A 208 19.52 29.13 -0.12
C PRO A 208 20.24 28.80 -1.44
N LYS A 209 19.93 27.67 -2.12
CA LYS A 209 20.59 27.26 -3.38
C LYS A 209 19.66 27.18 -4.60
N TYR A 210 18.35 27.38 -4.42
CA TYR A 210 17.35 27.15 -5.47
C TYR A 210 16.86 28.43 -6.18
N ASP A 211 17.34 29.61 -5.78
CA ASP A 211 16.92 30.92 -6.32
C ASP A 211 17.30 31.17 -7.80
N ASN A 212 18.04 30.26 -8.45
CA ASN A 212 18.53 30.44 -9.82
C ASN A 212 17.98 29.45 -10.85
N TYR A 213 17.12 28.49 -10.46
CA TYR A 213 16.46 27.61 -11.42
C TYR A 213 14.97 27.96 -11.48
N SER A 214 14.63 28.84 -12.42
CA SER A 214 13.25 28.99 -12.87
C SER A 214 12.77 27.61 -13.28
N LEU A 215 11.74 27.08 -12.60
CA LEU A 215 11.06 25.86 -13.04
C LEU A 215 10.68 26.06 -14.50
N PRO A 216 11.09 25.18 -15.43
CA PRO A 216 10.75 25.33 -16.84
C PRO A 216 9.24 25.52 -16.95
N LYS A 217 8.83 26.52 -17.74
CA LYS A 217 7.41 26.88 -17.92
C LYS A 217 6.61 25.62 -18.14
N ALA A 218 5.67 25.38 -17.22
CA ALA A 218 4.91 24.16 -17.20
C ALA A 218 4.07 24.06 -18.49
N VAL A 219 4.50 23.21 -19.43
CA VAL A 219 3.62 22.83 -20.55
C VAL A 219 2.45 22.07 -19.94
N HIS A 220 1.24 22.62 -20.10
CA HIS A 220 0.02 21.96 -19.68
C HIS A 220 -0.31 20.86 -20.70
N ILE A 221 0.01 19.62 -20.35
CA ILE A 221 -0.38 18.46 -21.15
C ILE A 221 -1.82 18.07 -20.75
N PRO A 222 -2.80 18.14 -21.67
CA PRO A 222 -4.18 17.77 -21.37
C PRO A 222 -4.31 16.27 -21.06
N ILE A 223 -4.91 15.95 -19.91
CA ILE A 223 -5.08 14.57 -19.40
C ILE A 223 -5.78 13.66 -20.42
N TRP A 224 -6.72 14.21 -21.19
CA TRP A 224 -7.43 13.46 -22.22
C TRP A 224 -6.51 12.91 -23.31
N LEU A 225 -5.52 13.68 -23.76
CA LEU A 225 -4.57 13.22 -24.78
C LEU A 225 -3.68 12.11 -24.24
N THR A 226 -3.20 12.27 -23.00
CA THR A 226 -2.46 11.24 -22.27
C THR A 226 -3.26 9.95 -22.17
N LEU A 227 -4.51 10.04 -21.71
CA LEU A 227 -5.36 8.88 -21.49
C LEU A 227 -5.69 8.17 -22.81
N LYS A 228 -5.93 8.93 -23.90
CA LYS A 228 -6.20 8.36 -25.23
C LYS A 228 -5.01 7.61 -25.80
N TRP A 229 -3.79 8.08 -25.57
CA TRP A 229 -2.57 7.40 -26.02
C TRP A 229 -2.28 6.16 -25.16
N TYR A 230 -2.23 6.32 -23.84
CA TYR A 230 -1.83 5.27 -22.91
C TYR A 230 -3.00 4.38 -22.42
N TRP A 231 -4.17 4.40 -23.07
CA TRP A 231 -5.37 3.76 -22.54
C TRP A 231 -5.20 2.25 -22.25
N LYS A 232 -4.48 1.52 -23.10
CA LYS A 232 -4.20 0.09 -22.92
C LYS A 232 -3.35 -0.16 -21.69
N SER A 233 -2.26 0.59 -21.55
CA SER A 233 -1.32 0.46 -20.43
C SER A 233 -1.96 0.92 -19.13
N VAL A 234 -2.72 2.03 -19.14
CA VAL A 234 -3.51 2.48 -17.99
C VAL A 234 -4.52 1.41 -17.58
N LEU A 235 -5.27 0.84 -18.52
CA LEU A 235 -6.26 -0.20 -18.23
C LEU A 235 -5.58 -1.45 -17.65
N GLY A 236 -4.52 -1.95 -18.29
CA GLY A 236 -3.77 -3.13 -17.85
C GLY A 236 -3.18 -2.97 -16.45
N LEU A 237 -2.51 -1.84 -16.20
CA LEU A 237 -1.91 -1.55 -14.90
C LEU A 237 -2.97 -1.32 -13.82
N SER A 238 -4.05 -0.62 -14.13
CA SER A 238 -5.12 -0.36 -13.17
C SER A 238 -5.85 -1.65 -12.77
N LEU A 239 -6.15 -2.52 -13.73
CA LEU A 239 -6.75 -3.83 -13.45
C LEU A 239 -5.81 -4.73 -12.64
N ALA A 240 -4.53 -4.77 -13.00
CA ALA A 240 -3.54 -5.56 -12.28
C ALA A 240 -3.32 -5.05 -10.85
N TRP A 241 -3.29 -3.72 -10.65
CA TRP A 241 -3.18 -3.11 -9.33
C TRP A 241 -4.43 -3.33 -8.49
N PHE A 242 -5.61 -3.18 -9.08
CA PHE A 242 -6.88 -3.49 -8.41
C PHE A 242 -6.91 -4.92 -7.87
N MET A 243 -6.58 -5.91 -8.71
CA MET A 243 -6.60 -7.33 -8.30
C MET A 243 -5.53 -7.61 -7.24
N TYR A 244 -4.35 -7.00 -7.37
CA TYR A 244 -3.28 -7.13 -6.39
C TYR A 244 -3.71 -6.58 -5.02
N ASP A 245 -4.23 -5.36 -4.98
CA ASP A 245 -4.63 -4.69 -3.74
C ASP A 245 -5.87 -5.36 -3.11
N PHE A 246 -6.78 -5.89 -3.94
CA PHE A 246 -7.91 -6.71 -3.48
C PHE A 246 -7.46 -7.95 -2.68
N ILE A 247 -6.31 -8.52 -3.02
CA ILE A 247 -5.73 -9.66 -2.31
C ILE A 247 -4.90 -9.17 -1.13
N MET A 248 -3.84 -8.40 -1.39
CA MET A 248 -2.78 -8.19 -0.41
C MET A 248 -3.22 -7.40 0.82
N TYR A 249 -4.02 -6.35 0.64
CA TYR A 249 -4.46 -5.53 1.78
C TYR A 249 -5.34 -6.31 2.76
N PRO A 250 -6.40 -7.03 2.33
CA PRO A 250 -7.21 -7.81 3.26
C PRO A 250 -6.44 -8.93 3.94
N PHE A 251 -5.59 -9.66 3.23
CA PHE A 251 -4.79 -10.72 3.84
C PHE A 251 -3.79 -10.13 4.86
N GLY A 252 -3.13 -9.01 4.57
CA GLY A 252 -2.27 -8.32 5.53
C GLY A 252 -3.02 -7.83 6.76
N ILE A 253 -4.09 -7.05 6.56
CA ILE A 253 -4.89 -6.42 7.63
C ILE A 253 -5.58 -7.47 8.50
N TYR A 254 -6.23 -8.46 7.91
CA TYR A 254 -6.95 -9.48 8.67
C TYR A 254 -6.05 -10.67 9.09
N SER A 255 -4.73 -10.58 8.95
CA SER A 255 -3.80 -11.66 9.32
C SER A 255 -3.96 -12.11 10.78
N SER A 256 -4.06 -11.17 11.73
CA SER A 256 -4.30 -11.48 13.14
C SER A 256 -5.69 -12.08 13.40
N MET A 257 -6.72 -11.65 12.66
CA MET A 257 -8.07 -12.23 12.73
C MET A 257 -8.08 -13.68 12.23
N VAL A 258 -7.42 -13.96 11.11
CA VAL A 258 -7.32 -15.31 10.54
C VAL A 258 -6.59 -16.24 11.52
N VAL A 259 -5.47 -15.80 12.10
CA VAL A 259 -4.74 -16.58 13.11
C VAL A 259 -5.60 -16.79 14.37
N ASN A 260 -6.34 -15.77 14.81
CA ASN A 260 -7.26 -15.89 15.94
C ASN A 260 -8.36 -16.94 15.70
N ASN A 261 -8.91 -17.00 14.49
CA ASN A 261 -9.95 -17.97 14.12
C ASN A 261 -9.38 -19.40 14.11
N ILE A 262 -8.17 -19.60 13.59
CA ILE A 262 -7.53 -20.93 13.51
C ILE A 262 -7.16 -21.46 14.89
N THR A 263 -6.76 -20.59 15.82
CA THR A 263 -6.48 -20.97 17.20
C THR A 263 -7.73 -21.16 18.06
N GLY A 264 -8.93 -21.07 17.46
CA GLY A 264 -10.21 -21.20 18.14
C GLY A 264 -10.46 -20.11 19.17
N GLY A 265 -9.70 -19.01 19.16
CA GLY A 265 -9.76 -17.99 20.19
C GLY A 265 -9.26 -18.43 21.57
N HIS A 266 -8.71 -19.63 21.75
CA HIS A 266 -8.24 -20.12 23.05
C HIS A 266 -6.76 -19.82 23.32
N SER A 267 -6.00 -19.49 22.27
CA SER A 267 -4.60 -19.06 22.43
C SER A 267 -4.52 -17.64 23.00
N SER A 268 -3.45 -17.38 23.76
CA SER A 268 -3.18 -16.04 24.28
C SER A 268 -3.06 -15.03 23.14
N LEU A 269 -3.49 -13.80 23.38
CA LEU A 269 -3.46 -12.75 22.38
C LEU A 269 -2.03 -12.43 21.92
N SER A 270 -1.04 -12.64 22.80
CA SER A 270 0.38 -12.57 22.46
C SER A 270 0.79 -13.54 21.36
N ILE A 271 0.25 -14.77 21.34
CA ILE A 271 0.55 -15.76 20.29
C ILE A 271 -0.08 -15.31 18.97
N VAL A 272 -1.34 -14.86 19.00
CA VAL A 272 -2.06 -14.38 17.82
C VAL A 272 -1.37 -13.17 17.18
N LEU A 273 -1.06 -12.16 17.99
CA LEU A 273 -0.35 -10.95 17.53
C LEU A 273 1.09 -11.29 17.10
N GLY A 274 1.79 -12.17 17.82
CA GLY A 274 3.14 -12.61 17.49
C GLY A 274 3.23 -13.27 16.10
N TRP A 275 2.32 -14.19 15.78
CA TRP A 275 2.29 -14.80 14.45
C TRP A 275 1.87 -13.82 13.35
N SER A 276 1.00 -12.84 13.64
CA SER A 276 0.68 -11.77 12.67
C SER A 276 1.91 -10.91 12.36
N VAL A 277 2.77 -10.62 13.35
CA VAL A 277 4.06 -9.94 13.12
C VAL A 277 4.93 -10.77 12.19
N VAL A 278 5.06 -12.08 12.45
CA VAL A 278 5.85 -12.97 11.60
C VAL A 278 5.32 -12.99 10.17
N ILE A 279 4.00 -13.14 9.98
CA ILE A 279 3.36 -13.15 8.66
C ILE A 279 3.68 -11.86 7.87
N ASN A 280 3.52 -10.68 8.50
CA ASN A 280 3.84 -9.41 7.85
C ASN A 280 5.35 -9.23 7.63
N LEU A 281 6.20 -9.79 8.51
CA LEU A 281 7.65 -9.72 8.38
C LEU A 281 8.14 -10.40 7.09
N PHE A 282 7.46 -11.46 6.63
CA PHE A 282 7.78 -12.13 5.37
C PHE A 282 7.56 -11.26 4.12
N CYS A 283 6.81 -10.16 4.20
CA CYS A 283 6.67 -9.21 3.09
C CYS A 283 8.01 -8.53 2.76
N ILE A 284 8.81 -8.17 3.77
CA ILE A 284 10.11 -7.50 3.59
C ILE A 284 11.08 -8.33 2.73
N PRO A 285 11.43 -9.59 3.08
CA PRO A 285 12.31 -10.40 2.24
C PRO A 285 11.70 -10.65 0.85
N GLY A 286 10.37 -10.65 0.73
CA GLY A 286 9.69 -10.70 -0.57
C GLY A 286 10.04 -9.52 -1.46
N THR A 287 9.93 -8.29 -0.96
CA THR A 287 10.34 -7.10 -1.72
C THR A 287 11.83 -7.11 -2.08
N VAL A 288 12.69 -7.52 -1.13
CA VAL A 288 14.14 -7.59 -1.34
C VAL A 288 14.48 -8.61 -2.43
N PHE A 289 13.85 -9.79 -2.41
CA PHE A 289 14.05 -10.79 -3.44
C PHE A 289 13.48 -10.34 -4.80
N GLY A 290 12.31 -9.71 -4.81
CA GLY A 290 11.69 -9.12 -6.00
C GLY A 290 12.60 -8.11 -6.69
N ILE A 291 13.32 -7.29 -5.92
CA ILE A 291 14.31 -6.34 -6.46
C ILE A 291 15.39 -7.06 -7.27
N PHE A 292 15.96 -8.14 -6.75
CA PHE A 292 17.00 -8.89 -7.45
C PHE A 292 16.45 -9.60 -8.70
N LEU A 293 15.21 -10.12 -8.62
CA LEU A 293 14.56 -10.79 -9.75
C LEU A 293 14.24 -9.81 -10.90
N ILE A 294 13.80 -8.60 -10.57
CA ILE A 294 13.52 -7.55 -11.55
C ILE A 294 14.75 -7.28 -12.43
N ASP A 295 15.95 -7.24 -11.85
CA ASP A 295 17.16 -6.97 -12.63
C ASP A 295 17.62 -8.17 -13.46
N CYS A 296 17.32 -9.39 -13.02
CA CYS A 296 17.75 -10.61 -13.71
C CYS A 296 16.78 -11.00 -14.85
N LEU A 297 15.47 -10.91 -14.60
CA LEU A 297 14.42 -11.43 -15.49
C LEU A 297 13.62 -10.32 -16.18
N GLY A 298 13.75 -9.07 -15.73
CA GLY A 298 12.90 -7.96 -16.14
C GLY A 298 11.60 -7.87 -15.35
N VAL A 299 10.97 -6.69 -15.42
CA VAL A 299 9.83 -6.33 -14.58
C VAL A 299 8.58 -7.16 -14.91
N LYS A 300 8.24 -7.31 -16.20
CA LYS A 300 7.04 -8.06 -16.64
C LYS A 300 7.12 -9.55 -16.29
N ALA A 301 8.27 -10.18 -16.52
CA ALA A 301 8.46 -11.60 -16.22
C ALA A 301 8.40 -11.86 -14.71
N THR A 302 9.06 -11.02 -13.90
CA THR A 302 9.05 -11.12 -12.44
C THR A 302 7.63 -11.00 -11.89
N MET A 303 6.82 -10.07 -12.43
CA MET A 303 5.42 -9.91 -12.05
C MET A 303 4.59 -11.17 -12.29
N ILE A 304 4.70 -11.76 -13.49
CA ILE A 304 3.95 -12.98 -13.86
C ILE A 304 4.40 -14.18 -13.01
N ILE A 305 5.71 -14.37 -12.85
CA ILE A 305 6.25 -15.49 -12.05
C ILE A 305 5.79 -15.37 -10.59
N GLY A 306 5.87 -14.17 -10.00
CA GLY A 306 5.40 -13.95 -8.63
C GLY A 306 3.90 -14.25 -8.47
N LEU A 307 3.06 -13.79 -9.41
CA LEU A 307 1.62 -14.07 -9.40
C LEU A 307 1.29 -15.57 -9.52
N LEU A 308 1.96 -16.29 -10.41
CA LEU A 308 1.74 -17.73 -10.60
C LEU A 308 2.21 -18.52 -9.38
N LEU A 309 3.37 -18.19 -8.81
CA LEU A 309 3.85 -18.83 -7.58
C LEU A 309 2.92 -18.52 -6.40
N GLN A 310 2.45 -17.27 -6.26
CA GLN A 310 1.48 -16.89 -5.25
C GLN A 310 0.18 -17.69 -5.40
N ALA A 311 -0.30 -17.90 -6.63
CA ALA A 311 -1.48 -18.72 -6.89
C ALA A 311 -1.28 -20.18 -6.48
N ILE A 312 -0.13 -20.77 -6.81
CA ILE A 312 0.21 -22.16 -6.42
C ILE A 312 0.18 -22.31 -4.90
N VAL A 313 0.83 -21.40 -4.16
CA VAL A 313 0.85 -21.44 -2.69
C VAL A 313 -0.54 -21.18 -2.11
N GLY A 314 -1.31 -20.26 -2.69
CA GLY A 314 -2.69 -19.98 -2.28
C GLY A 314 -3.59 -21.22 -2.39
N PHE A 315 -3.55 -21.92 -3.52
CA PHE A 315 -4.29 -23.18 -3.68
C PHE A 315 -3.77 -24.29 -2.78
N ALA A 316 -2.45 -24.40 -2.59
CA ALA A 316 -1.87 -25.38 -1.68
C ALA A 316 -2.35 -25.17 -0.23
N MET A 317 -2.41 -23.92 0.25
CA MET A 317 -2.96 -23.60 1.57
C MET A 317 -4.45 -23.91 1.68
N ALA A 318 -5.21 -23.73 0.60
CA ALA A 318 -6.64 -24.02 0.59
C ALA A 318 -6.92 -25.54 0.61
N ILE A 319 -6.11 -26.34 -0.09
CA ILE A 319 -6.23 -27.80 -0.15
C ILE A 319 -5.75 -28.45 1.16
N MET A 320 -4.57 -28.04 1.65
CA MET A 320 -3.91 -28.66 2.82
C MET A 320 -4.33 -28.02 4.16
N HIS A 321 -5.43 -27.25 4.17
CA HIS A 321 -5.81 -26.43 5.31
C HIS A 321 -5.93 -27.22 6.61
N SER A 322 -6.57 -28.40 6.58
CA SER A 322 -6.75 -29.25 7.77
C SER A 322 -5.43 -29.71 8.40
N GLN A 323 -4.39 -29.94 7.58
CA GLN A 323 -3.07 -30.33 8.05
C GLN A 323 -2.29 -29.12 8.58
N LEU A 324 -2.42 -27.96 7.92
CA LEU A 324 -1.75 -26.73 8.34
C LEU A 324 -2.33 -26.18 9.66
N THR A 325 -3.64 -26.28 9.89
CA THR A 325 -4.27 -25.77 11.13
C THR A 325 -3.83 -26.52 12.38
N ASN A 326 -3.33 -27.76 12.25
CA ASN A 326 -2.77 -28.51 13.38
C ASN A 326 -1.45 -27.93 13.88
N HIS A 327 -0.73 -27.17 13.04
CA HIS A 327 0.54 -26.55 13.38
C HIS A 327 0.53 -25.07 12.97
N ILE A 328 0.16 -24.20 13.92
CA ILE A 328 0.04 -22.74 13.73
C ILE A 328 1.31 -22.14 13.11
N ALA A 329 2.50 -22.62 13.52
CA ALA A 329 3.78 -22.16 12.99
C ALA A 329 3.91 -22.43 11.48
N THR A 330 3.55 -23.63 11.03
CA THR A 330 3.56 -23.98 9.60
C THR A 330 2.57 -23.14 8.83
N TYR A 331 1.36 -22.95 9.37
CA TYR A 331 0.35 -22.09 8.74
C TYR A 331 0.88 -20.65 8.57
N ALA A 332 1.43 -20.06 9.63
CA ALA A 332 1.95 -18.69 9.60
C ALA A 332 3.11 -18.52 8.61
N VAL A 333 4.01 -19.50 8.51
CA VAL A 333 5.13 -19.45 7.55
C VAL A 333 4.64 -19.57 6.11
N VAL A 334 3.76 -20.53 5.80
CA VAL A 334 3.23 -20.69 4.42
C VAL A 334 2.38 -19.47 4.03
N TYR A 335 1.64 -18.91 4.97
CA TYR A 335 0.89 -17.68 4.75
C TYR A 335 1.81 -16.46 4.55
N GLY A 336 2.89 -16.36 5.31
CA GLY A 336 3.94 -15.38 5.08
C GLY A 336 4.57 -15.52 3.70
N ILE A 337 4.84 -16.75 3.24
CA ILE A 337 5.36 -17.02 1.88
C ILE A 337 4.34 -16.59 0.81
N PHE A 338 3.05 -16.87 1.01
CA PHE A 338 1.99 -16.41 0.11
C PHE A 338 2.00 -14.88 -0.07
N LEU A 339 2.09 -14.12 1.03
CA LEU A 339 2.22 -12.66 0.97
C LEU A 339 3.54 -12.24 0.34
N SER A 340 4.65 -12.86 0.74
CA SER A 340 5.99 -12.60 0.22
C SER A 340 6.05 -12.71 -1.31
N LEU A 341 5.41 -13.73 -1.90
CA LEU A 341 5.36 -13.92 -3.35
C LEU A 341 4.54 -12.83 -4.06
N GLY A 342 3.47 -12.33 -3.42
CA GLY A 342 2.77 -11.13 -3.87
C GLY A 342 3.67 -9.90 -3.88
N GLU A 343 4.59 -9.79 -2.91
CA GLU A 343 5.55 -8.70 -2.85
C GLU A 343 6.69 -8.80 -3.86
N VAL A 344 7.18 -10.02 -4.09
CA VAL A 344 8.20 -10.32 -5.11
C VAL A 344 7.70 -9.91 -6.50
N GLY A 345 6.48 -10.30 -6.85
CA GLY A 345 5.91 -10.04 -8.18
C GLY A 345 5.23 -8.68 -8.24
N PRO A 346 3.89 -8.64 -8.13
CA PRO A 346 3.10 -7.44 -8.40
C PRO A 346 3.41 -6.28 -7.45
N GLY A 347 3.69 -6.51 -6.17
CA GLY A 347 3.98 -5.45 -5.19
C GLY A 347 5.19 -4.58 -5.56
N SER A 348 6.26 -5.22 -6.01
CA SER A 348 7.47 -4.53 -6.49
C SER A 348 7.33 -4.05 -7.93
N CYS A 349 6.75 -4.86 -8.82
CA CYS A 349 6.73 -4.60 -10.25
C CYS A 349 5.72 -3.52 -10.65
N LEU A 350 4.52 -3.47 -10.06
CA LEU A 350 3.45 -2.54 -10.46
C LEU A 350 3.88 -1.08 -10.34
N ARG A 351 4.62 -0.73 -9.28
CA ARG A 351 5.10 0.66 -9.11
C ARG A 351 6.13 1.04 -10.13
N VAL A 352 7.07 0.13 -10.41
CA VAL A 352 8.08 0.34 -11.44
C VAL A 352 7.42 0.50 -12.81
N LEU A 353 6.46 -0.36 -13.13
CA LEU A 353 5.67 -0.28 -14.36
C LEU A 353 4.90 1.03 -14.45
N ALA A 354 4.10 1.36 -13.44
CA ALA A 354 3.28 2.56 -13.44
C ALA A 354 4.10 3.86 -13.51
N ALA A 355 5.25 3.91 -12.84
CA ALA A 355 6.13 5.07 -12.88
C ALA A 355 6.90 5.23 -14.21
N LYS A 356 7.14 4.15 -14.95
CA LYS A 356 8.02 4.14 -16.15
C LYS A 356 7.30 3.90 -17.47
N THR A 357 6.02 3.54 -17.44
CA THR A 357 5.22 3.30 -18.65
C THR A 357 5.09 4.55 -19.51
N ALA A 358 4.98 5.73 -18.90
CA ALA A 358 5.02 7.01 -19.60
C ALA A 358 6.35 7.73 -19.24
N PRO A 359 7.33 7.77 -20.16
CA PRO A 359 8.67 8.32 -19.89
C PRO A 359 8.67 9.80 -19.53
N VAL A 360 7.69 10.55 -20.03
CA VAL A 360 7.51 11.96 -19.68
C VAL A 360 7.05 12.05 -18.21
N VAL A 361 7.93 12.54 -17.34
CA VAL A 361 7.78 12.60 -15.87
C VAL A 361 6.36 12.95 -15.40
N ARG A 362 5.78 14.05 -15.88
CA ARG A 362 4.44 14.49 -15.46
C ARG A 362 3.33 13.55 -15.90
N VAL A 363 3.46 12.99 -17.10
CA VAL A 363 2.51 12.03 -17.68
C VAL A 363 2.63 10.69 -16.95
N GLY A 364 3.84 10.26 -16.63
CA GLY A 364 4.13 9.13 -15.73
C GLY A 364 3.48 9.29 -14.37
N GLY A 365 3.59 10.47 -13.75
CA GLY A 365 2.91 10.78 -12.49
C GLY A 365 1.37 10.72 -12.59
N GLN A 366 0.78 11.17 -13.71
CA GLN A 366 -0.67 11.06 -13.94
C GLN A 366 -1.12 9.61 -14.11
N VAL A 367 -0.44 8.83 -14.95
CA VAL A 367 -0.72 7.40 -15.17
C VAL A 367 -0.58 6.63 -13.86
N TYR A 368 0.49 6.90 -13.10
CA TYR A 368 0.71 6.32 -11.78
C TYR A 368 -0.42 6.63 -10.82
N ASN A 369 -0.83 7.90 -10.71
CA ASN A 369 -1.89 8.30 -9.79
C ASN A 369 -3.24 7.65 -10.15
N ILE A 370 -3.59 7.57 -11.43
CA ILE A 370 -4.83 6.90 -11.87
C ILE A 370 -4.80 5.41 -11.51
N ALA A 371 -3.70 4.72 -11.85
CA ALA A 371 -3.56 3.30 -11.55
C ALA A 371 -3.56 3.02 -10.04
N ALA A 372 -2.86 3.84 -9.25
CA ALA A 372 -2.80 3.74 -7.80
C ALA A 372 -4.17 4.00 -7.15
N MET A 373 -4.93 4.98 -7.64
CA MET A 373 -6.30 5.23 -7.15
C MET A 373 -7.21 4.02 -7.37
N ILE A 374 -7.14 3.40 -8.56
CA ILE A 374 -7.91 2.20 -8.86
C ILE A 374 -7.44 1.02 -7.99
N GLY A 375 -6.14 0.91 -7.70
CA GLY A 375 -5.59 -0.01 -6.69
C GLY A 375 -6.24 0.18 -5.32
N GLN A 376 -6.33 1.42 -4.84
CA GLN A 376 -6.98 1.73 -3.55
C GLN A 376 -8.48 1.39 -3.52
N VAL A 377 -9.18 1.49 -4.65
CA VAL A 377 -10.55 0.97 -4.77
C VAL A 377 -10.56 -0.56 -4.63
N GLY A 378 -9.57 -1.26 -5.20
CA GLY A 378 -9.37 -2.69 -5.00
C GLY A 378 -9.14 -3.05 -3.52
N ALA A 379 -8.27 -2.30 -2.83
CA ALA A 379 -8.02 -2.47 -1.40
C ALA A 379 -9.30 -2.27 -0.57
N PHE A 380 -10.10 -1.23 -0.90
CA PHE A 380 -11.38 -0.96 -0.26
C PHE A 380 -12.36 -2.13 -0.41
N ILE A 381 -12.61 -2.55 -1.65
CA ILE A 381 -13.58 -3.61 -1.94
C ILE A 381 -13.10 -4.93 -1.34
N GLY A 382 -11.83 -5.29 -1.50
CA GLY A 382 -11.26 -6.50 -0.92
C GLY A 382 -11.41 -6.53 0.61
N THR A 383 -11.12 -5.39 1.27
CA THR A 383 -11.17 -5.31 2.74
C THR A 383 -12.62 -5.42 3.23
N TRP A 384 -13.56 -4.81 2.50
CA TRP A 384 -14.98 -4.90 2.82
C TRP A 384 -15.56 -6.30 2.60
N VAL A 385 -15.17 -6.97 1.51
CA VAL A 385 -15.79 -8.21 1.04
C VAL A 385 -15.15 -9.45 1.68
N LEU A 386 -13.90 -9.40 2.17
CA LEU A 386 -13.22 -10.57 2.76
C LEU A 386 -14.03 -11.25 3.89
N PRO A 387 -14.57 -10.52 4.90
CA PRO A 387 -15.41 -11.16 5.92
C PRO A 387 -16.69 -11.76 5.33
N GLN A 388 -17.26 -11.17 4.27
CA GLN A 388 -18.47 -11.67 3.61
C GLN A 388 -18.20 -12.95 2.83
N ILE A 389 -17.01 -13.07 2.23
CA ILE A 389 -16.54 -14.31 1.60
C ILE A 389 -16.46 -15.40 2.66
N ILE A 390 -15.86 -15.13 3.82
CA ILE A 390 -15.74 -16.12 4.90
C ILE A 390 -17.13 -16.60 5.35
N ASP A 391 -18.09 -15.69 5.51
CA ASP A 391 -19.48 -16.03 5.87
C ASP A 391 -20.18 -16.85 4.79
N ALA A 392 -20.05 -16.45 3.52
CA ALA A 392 -20.66 -17.14 2.39
C ALA A 392 -20.12 -18.58 2.22
N PHE A 393 -18.86 -18.81 2.60
CA PHE A 393 -18.23 -20.12 2.56
C PHE A 393 -18.55 -20.98 3.80
N GLY A 394 -19.39 -20.52 4.72
CA GLY A 394 -19.85 -21.28 5.89
C GLY A 394 -19.48 -20.67 7.24
N GLY A 395 -18.83 -19.51 7.27
CA GLY A 395 -18.48 -18.77 8.49
C GLY A 395 -17.09 -19.10 9.03
N SER A 396 -16.57 -18.21 9.89
CA SER A 396 -15.20 -18.23 10.43
C SER A 396 -14.85 -19.46 11.28
N GLN A 397 -15.86 -20.16 11.80
CA GLN A 397 -15.69 -21.40 12.57
C GLN A 397 -15.61 -22.65 11.68
N THR A 398 -15.87 -22.52 10.38
CA THR A 398 -15.83 -23.64 9.45
C THR A 398 -14.54 -23.67 8.65
N MET A 399 -14.08 -24.88 8.32
CA MET A 399 -12.91 -25.08 7.46
C MET A 399 -13.11 -24.43 6.08
N LYS A 400 -14.33 -24.52 5.53
CA LYS A 400 -14.65 -23.91 4.23
C LYS A 400 -14.56 -22.38 4.28
N GLY A 401 -15.06 -21.74 5.34
CA GLY A 401 -14.94 -20.29 5.54
C GLY A 401 -13.50 -19.80 5.54
N ASN A 402 -12.60 -20.51 6.22
CA ASN A 402 -11.18 -20.10 6.31
C ASN A 402 -10.36 -20.44 5.04
N THR A 403 -10.83 -21.34 4.18
CA THR A 403 -10.19 -21.66 2.88
C THR A 403 -10.69 -20.84 1.71
N GLY A 404 -11.95 -20.38 1.76
CA GLY A 404 -12.59 -19.60 0.69
C GLY A 404 -11.77 -18.40 0.19
N PRO A 405 -11.23 -17.55 1.08
CA PRO A 405 -10.36 -16.45 0.68
C PRO A 405 -9.17 -16.88 -0.16
N PHE A 406 -8.50 -17.98 0.19
CA PHE A 406 -7.30 -18.44 -0.51
C PHE A 406 -7.60 -18.99 -1.91
N TRP A 407 -8.75 -19.64 -2.10
CA TRP A 407 -9.24 -20.03 -3.43
C TRP A 407 -9.45 -18.81 -4.34
N ILE A 408 -10.12 -17.77 -3.81
CA ILE A 408 -10.38 -16.54 -4.57
C ILE A 408 -9.08 -15.79 -4.83
N GLY A 409 -8.20 -15.68 -3.83
CA GLY A 409 -6.90 -15.04 -3.97
C GLY A 409 -6.02 -15.71 -5.02
N GLY A 410 -5.95 -17.04 -5.02
CA GLY A 410 -5.21 -17.79 -6.05
C GLY A 410 -5.80 -17.63 -7.45
N GLY A 411 -7.13 -17.68 -7.58
CA GLY A 411 -7.81 -17.45 -8.87
C GLY A 411 -7.61 -16.04 -9.42
N LEU A 412 -7.72 -15.02 -8.57
CA LEU A 412 -7.46 -13.64 -8.94
C LEU A 412 -5.98 -13.39 -9.27
N ALA A 413 -5.04 -14.08 -8.62
CA ALA A 413 -3.62 -14.00 -8.98
C ALA A 413 -3.35 -14.56 -10.39
N ILE A 414 -3.99 -15.67 -10.78
CA ILE A 414 -3.92 -16.18 -12.16
C ILE A 414 -4.54 -15.18 -13.14
N LEU A 415 -5.73 -14.65 -12.83
CA LEU A 415 -6.38 -13.67 -13.69
C LEU A 415 -5.49 -12.42 -13.88
N ASN A 416 -4.84 -11.97 -12.81
CA ASN A 416 -3.90 -10.86 -12.85
C ASN A 416 -2.68 -11.19 -13.73
N ALA A 417 -2.17 -12.43 -13.67
CA ALA A 417 -1.08 -12.86 -14.54
C ALA A 417 -1.48 -12.83 -16.03
N VAL A 418 -2.71 -13.25 -16.34
CA VAL A 418 -3.28 -13.19 -17.70
C VAL A 418 -3.41 -11.74 -18.17
N VAL A 419 -3.98 -10.86 -17.34
CA VAL A 419 -4.09 -9.42 -17.64
C VAL A 419 -2.72 -8.79 -17.87
N THR A 420 -1.75 -9.10 -17.01
CA THR A 420 -0.37 -8.62 -17.14
C THR A 420 0.28 -9.12 -18.42
N PHE A 421 0.03 -10.37 -18.81
CA PHE A 421 0.58 -10.93 -20.03
C PHE A 421 0.08 -10.19 -21.28
N PHE A 422 -1.23 -9.91 -21.37
CA PHE A 422 -1.84 -9.32 -22.56
C PHE A 422 -1.82 -7.78 -22.62
N LEU A 423 -1.98 -7.09 -21.49
CA LEU A 423 -2.19 -5.63 -21.47
C LEU A 423 -0.98 -4.83 -21.02
N VAL A 424 0.03 -5.45 -20.38
CA VAL A 424 1.22 -4.74 -19.90
C VAL A 424 2.39 -4.98 -20.83
N GLU A 425 3.03 -3.90 -21.27
CA GLU A 425 4.21 -3.96 -22.12
C GLU A 425 5.51 -4.12 -21.31
N PRO A 426 6.51 -4.86 -21.83
CA PRO A 426 7.79 -4.99 -21.16
C PRO A 426 8.57 -3.68 -21.21
N LEU A 427 9.10 -3.25 -20.06
CA LEU A 427 10.01 -2.10 -19.96
C LEU A 427 11.40 -2.50 -20.45
N THR A 428 11.78 -2.06 -21.64
CA THR A 428 13.17 -2.06 -22.13
C THR A 428 13.63 -0.64 -22.40
N HIS A 429 14.93 -0.37 -22.25
CA HIS A 429 15.48 0.98 -22.42
C HIS A 429 15.22 1.55 -23.82
N ASP A 430 15.30 0.71 -24.85
CA ASP A 430 15.06 1.13 -26.22
C ASP A 430 13.57 1.42 -26.46
N ASN A 431 12.67 0.63 -25.87
CA ASN A 431 11.23 0.89 -25.93
C ASN A 431 10.86 2.22 -25.25
N MET A 432 11.44 2.52 -24.08
CA MET A 432 11.13 3.78 -23.38
C MET A 432 11.51 5.02 -24.19
N LYS A 433 12.69 5.02 -24.83
CA LYS A 433 13.12 6.14 -25.68
C LYS A 433 12.29 6.26 -26.95
N ALA A 434 11.95 5.13 -27.56
CA ALA A 434 11.08 5.11 -28.74
C ALA A 434 9.68 5.64 -28.41
N GLU A 435 9.14 5.24 -27.26
CA GLU A 435 7.82 5.65 -26.77
C GLU A 435 7.78 7.14 -26.44
N GLU A 436 8.81 7.66 -25.77
CA GLU A 436 8.94 9.09 -25.50
C GLU A 436 8.90 9.92 -26.79
N LYS A 437 9.67 9.50 -27.79
CA LYS A 437 9.71 10.17 -29.10
C LYS A 437 8.35 10.09 -29.81
N ALA A 438 7.71 8.93 -29.83
CA ALA A 438 6.41 8.74 -30.46
C ALA A 438 5.32 9.59 -29.78
N PHE A 439 5.36 9.68 -28.45
CA PHE A 439 4.41 10.49 -27.70
C PHE A 439 4.61 12.00 -27.91
N CYS A 440 5.86 12.48 -27.96
CA CYS A 440 6.13 13.89 -28.29
C CYS A 440 5.62 14.26 -29.69
N GLN A 441 5.84 13.40 -30.69
CA GLN A 441 5.28 13.61 -32.04
C GLN A 441 3.75 13.64 -32.02
N TYR A 442 3.11 12.79 -31.23
CA TYR A 442 1.65 12.81 -31.06
C TYR A 442 1.14 14.12 -30.45
N LEU A 443 1.85 14.68 -29.47
CA LEU A 443 1.51 15.96 -28.86
C LEU A 443 1.63 17.12 -29.85
N GLU A 444 2.70 17.16 -30.64
CA GLU A 444 2.91 18.18 -31.68
C GLU A 444 1.80 18.16 -32.72
N VAL A 445 1.37 16.98 -33.17
CA VAL A 445 0.24 16.82 -34.12
C VAL A 445 -1.07 17.38 -33.57
N HIS A 446 -1.25 17.40 -32.24
CA HIS A 446 -2.45 17.92 -31.59
C HIS A 446 -2.28 19.36 -31.07
N GLY A 447 -1.22 20.07 -31.51
CA GLY A 447 -1.02 21.49 -31.22
C GLY A 447 -0.45 21.78 -29.82
N VAL A 448 0.14 20.78 -29.14
CA VAL A 448 0.88 20.98 -27.89
C VAL A 448 2.37 21.06 -28.22
N ASP A 449 2.99 22.20 -27.90
CA ASP A 449 4.43 22.40 -28.13
C ASP A 449 5.25 21.50 -27.21
N ALA A 450 5.87 20.47 -27.80
CA ALA A 450 6.69 19.48 -27.10
C ALA A 450 8.19 19.80 -27.12
N SER A 451 8.60 20.93 -27.73
CA SER A 451 10.02 21.29 -27.92
C SER A 451 10.80 21.40 -26.61
N HIS A 452 10.16 21.80 -25.51
CA HIS A 452 10.76 21.89 -24.17
C HIS A 452 10.77 20.58 -23.36
N ILE A 453 10.21 19.48 -23.88
CA ILE A 453 10.19 18.18 -23.18
C ILE A 453 11.55 17.48 -23.32
N HIS A 454 12.30 17.75 -24.40
CA HIS A 454 13.58 17.11 -24.69
C HIS A 454 14.75 17.60 -23.82
N ASP A 455 14.66 18.82 -23.28
CA ASP A 455 15.74 19.49 -22.52
C ASP A 455 15.74 19.17 -21.01
N GLY A 456 14.86 18.27 -20.56
CA GLY A 456 14.59 18.02 -19.14
C GLY A 456 15.31 16.82 -18.50
N ILE A 457 16.30 16.23 -19.16
CA ILE A 457 17.10 15.11 -18.61
C ILE A 457 18.32 15.63 -17.86
#